data_AF-A0A2V6AGW4-F1
#
_entry.id   AF-A0A2V6AGW4-F1
#
_cell.length_a   1.000
_cell.length_b   1.000
_cell.length_c   1.000
_cell.angle_alpha   90.00
_cell.angle_beta   90.00
_cell.angle_gamma   90.00
#
_symmetry.space_group_name_H-M   'P 1'
#
loop_
_entity.id
_entity.type
_entity.pdbx_description
1 polymer ?
#
loop_
_entity_poly.entity_id
_entity_poly.type
_entity_poly.pdbx_seq_one_letter_code
_entity_poly.pdbx_strand_id
1 'polypeptide(L)'
;TVAAHAAFSAARVPQEEAVRARPDDGGALCVLGLIDAALGRKEEALREGRRAVDLLPLAKNALDGPDVLYSYAVICAWTGERDLAIEQLQALAKMPAGAHYGDLRLDPDWDPLRGDPRFEKIVASLAPQ
;
A
#
# COMPACT_ATOMS: atom_id res chain seq x y z
N THR A 1 6.52 -11.39 13.51
CA THR A 1 7.15 -12.58 14.17
C THR A 1 8.14 -13.23 13.23
N VAL A 2 9.06 -14.07 13.73
CA VAL A 2 10.05 -14.79 12.89
C VAL A 2 9.37 -15.60 11.78
N ALA A 3 8.20 -16.20 12.05
CA ALA A 3 7.42 -16.95 11.06
C ALA A 3 6.88 -16.07 9.92
N ALA A 4 6.37 -14.86 10.23
CA ALA A 4 5.90 -13.92 9.20
C ALA A 4 7.06 -13.47 8.31
N HIS A 5 8.21 -13.13 8.91
CA HIS A 5 9.40 -12.75 8.15
C HIS A 5 9.86 -13.88 7.21
N ALA A 6 9.90 -15.13 7.69
CA ALA A 6 10.28 -16.27 6.87
C ALA A 6 9.31 -16.50 5.69
N ALA A 7 7.99 -16.36 5.94
CA ALA A 7 6.97 -16.48 4.89
C ALA A 7 7.13 -15.40 3.81
N PHE A 8 7.34 -14.13 4.20
CA PHE A 8 7.59 -13.05 3.26
C PHE A 8 8.88 -13.25 2.46
N SER A 9 9.96 -13.69 3.11
CA SER A 9 11.22 -13.98 2.42
C SER A 9 11.06 -15.08 1.37
N ALA A 10 10.28 -16.12 1.67
CA ALA A 10 9.98 -17.20 0.73
C ALA A 10 9.09 -16.73 -0.43
N ALA A 11 8.07 -15.92 -0.15
CA ALA A 11 7.14 -15.39 -1.15
C ALA A 11 7.79 -14.38 -2.10
N ARG A 12 8.82 -13.65 -1.64
CA ARG A 12 9.51 -12.62 -2.43
C ARG A 12 10.09 -13.17 -3.74
N VAL A 13 10.70 -14.36 -3.70
CA VAL A 13 11.40 -14.94 -4.87
C VAL A 13 10.46 -15.17 -6.06
N PRO A 14 9.38 -15.97 -5.93
CA PRO A 14 8.45 -16.17 -7.05
C PRO A 14 7.72 -14.88 -7.45
N GLN A 15 7.48 -13.96 -6.50
CA GLN A 15 6.86 -12.67 -6.82
C GLN A 15 7.78 -11.78 -7.67
N GLU A 16 9.08 -11.75 -7.36
CA GLU A 16 10.06 -11.01 -8.16
C GLU A 16 10.15 -11.56 -9.59
N GLU A 17 10.08 -12.89 -9.75
CA GLU A 17 10.01 -13.52 -11.08
C GLU A 17 8.74 -13.13 -11.85
N ALA A 18 7.60 -13.06 -11.16
CA ALA A 18 6.34 -12.62 -11.76
C ALA A 18 6.41 -11.17 -12.27
N VAL A 19 7.02 -10.28 -11.49
CA VAL A 19 7.27 -8.88 -11.88
C VAL A 19 8.25 -8.81 -13.06
N ARG A 20 9.31 -9.63 -13.08
CA ARG A 20 10.24 -9.68 -14.23
C ARG A 20 9.56 -10.16 -15.50
N ALA A 21 8.65 -11.13 -15.40
CA ALA A 21 7.90 -11.65 -16.55
C ALA A 21 6.87 -10.64 -17.08
N ARG A 22 6.29 -9.82 -16.21
CA ARG A 22 5.30 -8.79 -16.55
C ARG A 22 5.63 -7.47 -15.83
N PRO A 23 6.61 -6.71 -16.33
CA PRO A 23 7.12 -5.51 -15.66
C PRO A 23 6.08 -4.41 -15.43
N ASP A 24 5.01 -4.41 -16.24
CA ASP A 24 3.98 -3.37 -16.22
C ASP A 24 2.68 -3.86 -15.54
N ASP A 25 2.74 -4.98 -14.81
CA ASP A 25 1.64 -5.47 -13.98
C ASP A 25 1.64 -4.75 -12.63
N GLY A 26 0.81 -3.70 -12.52
CA GLY A 26 0.69 -2.89 -11.30
C GLY A 26 0.33 -3.70 -10.06
N GLY A 27 -0.52 -4.73 -10.18
CA GLY A 27 -0.87 -5.58 -9.05
C GLY A 27 0.31 -6.44 -8.58
N ALA A 28 1.09 -6.98 -9.52
CA ALA A 28 2.31 -7.71 -9.17
C ALA A 28 3.34 -6.81 -8.46
N LEU A 29 3.45 -5.55 -8.88
CA LEU A 29 4.32 -4.55 -8.23
C LEU A 29 3.83 -4.18 -6.82
N CYS A 30 2.52 -3.99 -6.61
CA CYS A 30 1.97 -3.76 -5.27
C CYS A 30 2.30 -4.88 -4.30
N VAL A 31 2.10 -6.15 -4.72
CA VAL A 31 2.40 -7.31 -3.87
C VAL A 31 3.88 -7.39 -3.55
N LEU A 32 4.77 -7.15 -4.53
CA LEU A 32 6.21 -7.15 -4.27
C LEU A 32 6.60 -6.04 -3.27
N GLY A 33 6.04 -4.84 -3.45
CA GLY A 33 6.30 -3.72 -2.56
C GLY A 33 5.82 -3.96 -1.12
N LEU A 34 4.67 -4.60 -0.93
CA LEU A 34 4.17 -4.98 0.40
C LEU A 34 5.06 -6.03 1.06
N ILE A 35 5.53 -7.03 0.31
CA ILE A 35 6.49 -8.02 0.80
C ILE A 35 7.78 -7.32 1.23
N ASP A 36 8.32 -6.41 0.41
CA ASP A 36 9.57 -5.72 0.70
C ASP A 36 9.42 -4.76 1.88
N ALA A 37 8.27 -4.09 2.04
CA ALA A 37 7.97 -3.30 3.23
C ALA A 37 7.94 -4.16 4.51
N ALA A 38 7.28 -5.32 4.47
CA ALA A 38 7.21 -6.25 5.60
C ALA A 38 8.59 -6.85 5.98
N LEU A 39 9.50 -6.92 5.02
CA LEU A 39 10.89 -7.36 5.21
C LEU A 39 11.83 -6.23 5.65
N GLY A 40 11.35 -5.00 5.78
CA GLY A 40 12.16 -3.82 6.09
C GLY A 40 13.04 -3.33 4.94
N ARG A 41 12.76 -3.79 3.70
CA ARG A 41 13.47 -3.41 2.47
C ARG A 41 12.83 -2.15 1.88
N LYS A 42 13.01 -1.05 2.61
CA LYS A 42 12.30 0.21 2.38
C LYS A 42 12.46 0.74 0.96
N GLU A 43 13.70 0.79 0.47
CA GLU A 43 13.98 1.41 -0.83
C GLU A 43 13.38 0.59 -1.97
N GLU A 44 13.41 -0.74 -1.89
CA GLU A 44 12.72 -1.64 -2.83
C GLU A 44 11.22 -1.40 -2.82
N ALA A 45 10.62 -1.44 -1.63
CA ALA A 45 9.19 -1.31 -1.45
C ALA A 45 8.64 0.00 -2.04
N LEU A 46 9.31 1.11 -1.76
CA LEU A 46 8.91 2.43 -2.27
C LEU A 46 9.08 2.54 -3.79
N ARG A 47 10.14 1.93 -4.37
CA ARG A 47 10.33 1.91 -5.83
C ARG A 47 9.21 1.15 -6.53
N GLU A 48 8.86 -0.02 -6.01
CA GLU A 48 7.85 -0.89 -6.61
C GLU A 48 6.45 -0.30 -6.47
N GLY A 49 6.10 0.19 -5.28
CA GLY A 49 4.83 0.85 -5.03
C GLY A 49 4.63 2.10 -5.89
N ARG A 50 5.66 2.95 -6.03
CA ARG A 50 5.60 4.13 -6.91
C ARG A 50 5.41 3.73 -8.37
N ARG A 51 6.14 2.71 -8.82
CA ARG A 51 6.01 2.20 -10.19
C ARG A 51 4.60 1.65 -10.45
N ALA A 52 3.98 1.00 -9.46
CA ALA A 52 2.59 0.57 -9.58
C ALA A 52 1.63 1.76 -9.78
N VAL A 53 1.82 2.85 -9.04
CA VAL A 53 1.03 4.09 -9.19
C VAL A 53 1.25 4.73 -10.57
N ASP A 54 2.50 4.80 -11.05
CA ASP A 54 2.83 5.39 -12.35
C ASP A 54 2.21 4.62 -13.53
N LEU A 55 1.88 3.33 -13.33
CA LEU A 55 1.24 2.47 -14.33
C LEU A 55 -0.29 2.55 -14.33
N LEU A 56 -0.92 3.25 -13.38
CA LEU A 56 -2.38 3.40 -13.34
C LEU A 56 -3.02 3.95 -14.64
N PRO A 57 -2.41 4.91 -15.36
CA PRO A 57 -2.94 5.35 -16.66
C PRO A 57 -2.97 4.26 -17.74
N LEU A 58 -2.23 3.16 -17.53
CA LEU A 58 -2.02 2.07 -18.49
C LEU A 58 -2.64 0.73 -18.02
N ALA A 59 -3.09 0.64 -16.77
CA ALA A 59 -3.56 -0.59 -16.17
C ALA A 59 -4.87 -1.06 -16.84
N LYS A 60 -4.82 -2.23 -17.48
CA LYS A 60 -5.99 -2.96 -18.02
C LYS A 60 -6.40 -4.16 -17.13
N ASN A 61 -5.78 -4.32 -15.97
CA ASN A 61 -5.79 -5.55 -15.15
C ASN A 61 -6.49 -5.36 -13.79
N ALA A 62 -6.70 -6.48 -13.09
CA ALA A 62 -7.65 -6.77 -12.00
C ALA A 62 -7.72 -5.87 -10.74
N LEU A 63 -6.84 -4.88 -10.57
CA LEU A 63 -6.92 -3.93 -9.45
C LEU A 63 -7.24 -2.54 -10.02
N ASP A 64 -8.27 -1.92 -9.48
CA ASP A 64 -8.67 -0.58 -9.89
C ASP A 64 -7.73 0.48 -9.27
N GLY A 65 -7.74 1.70 -9.81
CA GLY A 65 -6.90 2.81 -9.34
C GLY A 65 -6.81 3.00 -7.82
N PRO A 66 -7.93 2.92 -7.08
CA PRO A 66 -7.93 2.99 -5.63
C PRO A 66 -7.14 1.88 -4.92
N ASP A 67 -7.17 0.64 -5.41
CA ASP A 67 -6.50 -0.49 -4.75
C ASP A 67 -4.97 -0.37 -4.81
N VAL A 68 -4.45 0.12 -5.93
CA VAL A 68 -3.02 0.40 -6.11
C VAL A 68 -2.57 1.52 -5.18
N LEU A 69 -3.37 2.60 -5.09
CA LEU A 69 -3.10 3.71 -4.17
C LEU A 69 -3.18 3.26 -2.71
N TYR A 70 -4.13 2.40 -2.36
CA TYR A 70 -4.25 1.81 -1.01
C TYR A 70 -2.99 1.00 -0.68
N SER A 71 -2.59 0.10 -1.58
CA SER A 71 -1.37 -0.71 -1.40
C SER A 71 -0.13 0.17 -1.22
N TYR A 72 -0.01 1.25 -2.02
CA TYR A 72 1.11 2.18 -1.89
C TYR A 72 1.07 2.98 -0.57
N ALA A 73 -0.12 3.36 -0.10
CA ALA A 73 -0.28 3.99 1.20
C ALA A 73 0.16 3.08 2.35
N VAL A 74 -0.18 1.78 2.30
CA VAL A 74 0.28 0.78 3.28
C VAL A 74 1.80 0.61 3.23
N ILE A 75 2.39 0.49 2.04
CA ILE A 75 3.86 0.44 1.86
C ILE A 75 4.54 1.64 2.53
N CYS A 76 4.03 2.85 2.30
CA CYS A 76 4.56 4.05 2.92
C CYS A 76 4.43 4.02 4.45
N ALA A 77 3.30 3.56 4.98
CA ALA A 77 3.08 3.46 6.42
C ALA A 77 4.07 2.48 7.07
N TRP A 78 4.25 1.29 6.48
CA TRP A 78 5.12 0.23 6.99
C TRP A 78 6.61 0.57 6.90
N THR A 79 7.00 1.38 5.91
CA THR A 79 8.38 1.84 5.75
C THR A 79 8.72 3.12 6.53
N GLY A 80 7.75 3.62 7.32
CA GLY A 80 7.90 4.82 8.14
C GLY A 80 7.80 6.14 7.37
N GLU A 81 7.45 6.09 6.08
CA GLU A 81 7.19 7.26 5.23
C GLU A 81 5.79 7.83 5.53
N ARG A 82 5.63 8.33 6.74
CA ARG A 82 4.35 8.78 7.29
C ARG A 82 3.70 9.86 6.43
N ASP A 83 4.47 10.84 5.97
CA ASP A 83 3.92 11.95 5.17
C ASP A 83 3.38 11.47 3.82
N LEU A 84 4.10 10.55 3.16
CA LEU A 84 3.63 9.95 1.91
C LEU A 84 2.37 9.10 2.13
N ALA A 85 2.31 8.32 3.21
CA ALA A 85 1.12 7.53 3.53
C ALA A 85 -0.11 8.41 3.73
N ILE A 86 0.04 9.52 4.46
CA ILE A 86 -1.04 10.50 4.68
C ILE A 86 -1.48 11.16 3.37
N GLU A 87 -0.54 11.52 2.50
CA GLU A 87 -0.86 12.09 1.18
C GLU A 87 -1.74 11.13 0.36
N GLN A 88 -1.37 9.84 0.30
CA GLN A 88 -2.15 8.85 -0.44
C GLN A 88 -3.54 8.63 0.18
N LEU A 89 -3.63 8.58 1.51
CA LEU A 89 -4.91 8.45 2.22
C LEU A 89 -5.84 9.66 1.98
N GLN A 90 -5.28 10.87 1.87
CA GLN A 90 -6.06 12.06 1.52
C GLN A 90 -6.59 12.01 0.08
N ALA A 91 -5.84 11.43 -0.85
CA ALA A 91 -6.30 11.21 -2.21
C ALA A 91 -7.44 10.16 -2.21
N LEU A 92 -7.22 9.03 -1.54
CA LEU A 92 -8.21 7.95 -1.42
C LEU A 92 -9.52 8.41 -0.78
N ALA A 93 -9.48 9.24 0.26
CA ALA A 93 -10.68 9.76 0.91
C ALA A 93 -11.55 10.64 -0.01
N LYS A 94 -11.03 11.11 -1.15
CA LYS A 94 -11.76 11.90 -2.15
C LYS A 94 -12.27 11.06 -3.32
N MET A 95 -11.84 9.81 -3.44
CA MET A 95 -12.20 8.93 -4.55
C MET A 95 -13.49 8.15 -4.22
N PRO A 96 -14.42 8.00 -5.18
CA PRO A 96 -15.48 7.00 -5.07
C PRO A 96 -14.85 5.61 -4.91
N ALA A 97 -15.34 4.82 -3.93
CA ALA A 97 -14.76 3.52 -3.57
C ALA A 97 -13.26 3.57 -3.19
N GLY A 98 -12.79 4.70 -2.66
CA GLY A 98 -11.46 4.84 -2.07
C GLY A 98 -11.36 4.23 -0.68
N ALA A 99 -10.73 4.93 0.26
CA ALA A 99 -10.58 4.44 1.63
C ALA A 99 -11.93 4.49 2.38
N HIS A 100 -12.30 3.39 3.05
CA HIS A 100 -13.49 3.34 3.90
C HIS A 100 -13.12 3.55 5.37
N TYR A 101 -14.06 4.13 6.12
CA TYR A 101 -13.90 4.36 7.55
C TYR A 101 -13.58 3.08 8.34
N GLY A 102 -14.25 1.97 8.03
CA GLY A 102 -14.05 0.69 8.71
C GLY A 102 -12.61 0.20 8.55
N ASP A 103 -12.10 0.22 7.32
CA ASP A 103 -10.74 -0.18 6.96
C ASP A 103 -9.74 0.66 7.75
N LEU A 104 -9.81 1.99 7.63
CA LEU A 104 -8.87 2.88 8.31
C LEU A 104 -8.98 2.83 9.82
N ARG A 105 -10.12 2.43 10.41
CA ARG A 105 -10.30 2.36 11.88
C ARG A 105 -9.89 1.01 12.47
N LEU A 106 -10.00 -0.08 11.72
CA LEU A 106 -9.89 -1.44 12.25
C LEU A 106 -8.70 -2.24 11.69
N ASP A 107 -8.21 -1.89 10.51
CA ASP A 107 -7.11 -2.60 9.87
C ASP A 107 -5.76 -2.29 10.57
N PRO A 108 -4.99 -3.32 11.00
CA PRO A 108 -3.67 -3.16 11.60
C PRO A 108 -2.63 -2.52 10.68
N ASP A 109 -2.87 -2.52 9.36
CA ASP A 109 -1.96 -1.89 8.39
C ASP A 109 -1.68 -0.42 8.74
N TRP A 110 -2.64 0.22 9.41
CA TRP A 110 -2.59 1.63 9.81
C TRP A 110 -2.05 1.89 11.21
N ASP A 111 -1.68 0.85 11.96
CA ASP A 111 -1.08 0.99 13.29
C ASP A 111 0.11 1.97 13.34
N PRO A 112 1.01 2.03 12.33
CA PRO A 112 2.10 3.01 12.29
C PRO A 112 1.67 4.49 12.21
N LEU A 113 0.41 4.74 11.83
CA LEU A 113 -0.18 6.08 11.69
C LEU A 113 -1.09 6.48 12.86
N ARG A 114 -1.48 5.52 13.71
CA ARG A 114 -2.36 5.78 14.87
C ARG A 114 -1.74 6.84 15.76
N GLY A 115 -2.53 7.83 16.14
CA GLY A 115 -2.08 8.96 16.95
C GLY A 115 -1.45 10.12 16.16
N ASP A 116 -1.25 10.02 14.83
CA ASP A 116 -0.98 11.19 14.00
C ASP A 116 -2.30 11.99 13.82
N PRO A 117 -2.38 13.27 14.24
CA PRO A 117 -3.60 14.07 14.14
C PRO A 117 -4.15 14.18 12.71
N ARG A 118 -3.29 14.10 11.69
CA ARG A 118 -3.68 14.17 10.28
C ARG A 118 -4.40 12.88 9.86
N PHE A 119 -3.92 11.73 10.33
CA PHE A 119 -4.56 10.43 10.10
C PHE A 119 -5.93 10.38 10.77
N GLU A 120 -6.01 10.74 12.05
CA GLU A 120 -7.28 10.74 12.80
C GLU A 120 -8.33 11.66 12.18
N LYS A 121 -7.89 12.80 11.60
CA LYS A 121 -8.77 13.70 10.84
C LYS A 121 -9.34 13.04 9.59
N ILE A 122 -8.55 12.25 8.87
CA ILE A 122 -9.03 11.50 7.68
C ILE A 122 -10.07 10.47 8.13
N VAL A 123 -9.76 9.67 9.15
CA VAL A 123 -10.68 8.68 9.72
C VAL A 123 -11.99 9.34 10.13
N ALA A 124 -11.95 10.44 10.88
CA ALA A 124 -13.15 11.16 11.32
C ALA A 124 -13.98 11.68 10.14
N SER A 125 -13.33 12.14 9.05
CA SER A 125 -14.03 12.65 7.87
C SER A 125 -14.81 11.59 7.09
N LEU A 126 -14.45 10.31 7.25
CA LEU A 126 -15.10 9.17 6.59
C LEU A 126 -16.18 8.51 7.47
N ALA A 127 -16.32 8.93 8.72
CA ALA A 127 -17.26 8.32 9.66
C ALA A 127 -18.71 8.41 9.15
N PRO A 128 -19.53 7.35 9.33
CA PRO A 128 -20.96 7.41 9.03
C PRO A 128 -21.62 8.57 9.79
N GLN A 129 -22.57 9.25 9.14
CA GLN A 129 -23.41 10.26 9.78
C GLN A 129 -24.59 9.63 10.54
#